data_AF-A0AAD9Y8Y2-F1
#
_entry.id   AF-A0AAD9Y8Y2-F1
#
_cell.length_a   1.000
_cell.length_b   1.000
_cell.length_c   1.000
_cell.angle_alpha   90.00
_cell.angle_beta   90.00
_cell.angle_gamma   90.00
#
_symmetry.space_group_name_H-M   'P 1'
#
loop_
_entity.id
_entity.type
_entity.pdbx_description
1 polymer ?
#
loop_
_entity_poly.entity_id
_entity_poly.type
_entity_poly.pdbx_seq_one_letter_code
_entity_poly.pdbx_strand_id
1 'polypeptide(L)'
;MVSPKSTLAPLALCAVLAAANPIALQKRQGTTGLGSIRCDDAKYSRKQVDEAIAEGCRLYANNQQVGTSEYPHRFNNREGLTFDTSGPYQEFPIISSGNYTGRAPGPDRVVFDPDYRGSCVFVGAMTHTGAVQRNGFVSCNESSSSSGSGSSAASSITTSGSFGVLLPVLSLLALTA
;
A
#
# COMPACT_ATOMS: atom_id res chain seq x y z
N MET A 1 -27.67 73.12 -26.35
CA MET A 1 -26.70 73.10 -25.24
C MET A 1 -27.29 72.27 -24.10
N VAL A 2 -26.90 71.01 -23.98
CA VAL A 2 -27.06 70.22 -22.74
C VAL A 2 -26.11 69.03 -22.83
N SER A 3 -25.15 68.98 -21.91
CA SER A 3 -24.05 68.03 -21.83
C SER A 3 -24.49 66.67 -21.27
N PRO A 4 -24.02 65.52 -21.80
CA PRO A 4 -24.17 64.25 -21.12
C PRO A 4 -23.10 64.10 -20.03
N LYS A 5 -23.54 63.88 -18.79
CA LYS A 5 -22.72 63.61 -17.61
C LYS A 5 -22.31 62.15 -17.65
N SER A 6 -21.04 61.87 -17.95
CA SER A 6 -20.46 60.51 -17.88
C SER A 6 -20.39 60.04 -16.43
N THR A 7 -21.17 59.01 -16.10
CA THR A 7 -21.08 58.30 -14.82
C THR A 7 -20.17 57.08 -15.01
N LEU A 8 -18.96 57.16 -14.46
CA LEU A 8 -18.03 56.03 -14.31
C LEU A 8 -18.56 55.09 -13.21
N ALA A 9 -18.89 53.85 -13.58
CA ALA A 9 -19.19 52.78 -12.64
C ALA A 9 -17.90 51.97 -12.35
N PRO A 10 -17.52 51.72 -11.08
CA PRO A 10 -16.36 50.90 -10.78
C PRO A 10 -16.69 49.41 -10.96
N LEU A 11 -15.88 48.71 -11.75
CA LEU A 11 -15.84 47.24 -11.78
C LEU A 11 -15.40 46.73 -10.40
N ALA A 12 -16.33 46.15 -9.64
CA ALA A 12 -16.02 45.40 -8.44
C ALA A 12 -15.44 44.03 -8.84
N LEU A 13 -14.13 43.87 -8.69
CA LEU A 13 -13.43 42.61 -8.89
C LEU A 13 -13.67 41.71 -7.67
N CYS A 14 -14.67 40.81 -7.73
CA CYS A 14 -14.87 39.78 -6.71
C CYS A 14 -13.76 38.72 -6.84
N ALA A 15 -12.79 38.77 -5.94
CA ALA A 15 -11.81 37.70 -5.76
C ALA A 15 -12.51 36.47 -5.17
N VAL A 16 -12.72 35.44 -5.99
CA VAL A 16 -13.23 34.15 -5.55
C VAL A 16 -12.05 33.40 -4.91
N LEU A 17 -12.01 33.34 -3.58
CA LEU A 17 -11.05 32.49 -2.88
C LEU A 17 -11.52 31.03 -3.01
N ALA A 18 -10.88 30.28 -3.92
CA ALA A 18 -11.01 28.84 -3.95
C ALA A 18 -10.30 28.25 -2.71
N ALA A 19 -11.08 27.81 -1.72
CA ALA A 19 -10.56 27.01 -0.61
C ALA A 19 -10.20 25.62 -1.15
N ALA A 20 -8.92 25.39 -1.41
CA ALA A 20 -8.39 24.06 -1.68
C ALA A 20 -8.35 23.29 -0.34
N ASN A 21 -9.39 22.53 -0.04
CA ASN A 21 -9.33 21.54 1.03
C ASN A 21 -8.28 20.49 0.63
N PRO A 22 -7.32 20.14 1.51
CA PRO A 22 -6.44 19.01 1.23
C PRO A 22 -7.33 17.77 1.14
N ILE A 23 -7.42 17.17 -0.04
CA ILE A 23 -7.89 15.80 -0.19
C ILE A 23 -6.88 14.99 0.61
N ALA A 24 -7.25 14.60 1.84
CA ALA A 24 -6.48 13.64 2.61
C ALA A 24 -6.38 12.40 1.73
N LEU A 25 -5.20 12.20 1.14
CA LEU A 25 -4.86 11.03 0.36
C LEU A 25 -4.99 9.86 1.33
N GLN A 26 -6.16 9.22 1.34
CA GLN A 26 -6.34 8.01 2.12
C GLN A 26 -5.29 7.04 1.61
N LYS A 27 -4.36 6.71 2.52
CA LYS A 27 -3.28 5.78 2.27
C LYS A 27 -3.94 4.47 1.87
N ARG A 28 -3.86 4.17 0.58
CA ARG A 28 -4.26 2.90 -0.01
C ARG A 28 -3.62 1.76 0.81
N GLN A 29 -4.46 0.84 1.27
CA GLN A 29 -4.12 -0.33 2.07
C GLN A 29 -3.36 -1.42 1.27
N GLY A 30 -2.02 -1.31 1.21
CA GLY A 30 -1.09 -2.43 1.00
C GLY A 30 -0.76 -2.93 -0.42
N THR A 31 0.56 -3.05 -0.70
CA THR A 31 1.22 -4.28 -1.20
C THR A 31 2.71 -4.34 -0.82
N THR A 32 3.39 -3.18 -0.75
CA THR A 32 4.88 -3.15 -0.78
C THR A 32 5.54 -2.58 0.48
N GLY A 33 4.79 -2.38 1.56
CA GLY A 33 5.35 -1.77 2.77
C GLY A 33 4.53 -2.00 4.03
N LEU A 34 3.78 -3.09 4.14
CA LEU A 34 3.00 -3.38 5.33
C LEU A 34 3.92 -3.79 6.50
N GLY A 35 3.67 -3.24 7.69
CA GLY A 35 4.34 -3.67 8.93
C GLY A 35 3.43 -4.40 9.89
N SER A 36 2.25 -3.84 10.13
CA SER A 36 1.22 -4.48 10.95
C SER A 36 -0.14 -3.91 10.58
N ILE A 37 -1.18 -4.63 10.95
CA ILE A 37 -2.56 -4.14 10.91
C ILE A 37 -3.12 -4.06 12.33
N ARG A 38 -3.95 -3.05 12.59
CA ARG A 38 -4.70 -2.89 13.84
C ARG A 38 -6.18 -2.81 13.52
N CYS A 39 -6.94 -3.81 13.99
CA CYS A 39 -8.38 -3.92 13.83
C CYS A 39 -9.01 -3.66 15.20
N ASP A 40 -9.43 -2.41 15.44
CA ASP A 40 -9.78 -1.95 16.79
C ASP A 40 -8.67 -2.31 17.79
N ASP A 41 -8.91 -3.04 18.88
CA ASP A 41 -7.85 -3.43 19.83
C ASP A 41 -6.95 -4.57 19.38
N ALA A 42 -7.35 -5.36 18.38
CA ALA A 42 -6.55 -6.45 17.85
C ALA A 42 -5.37 -5.92 17.01
N LYS A 43 -4.17 -6.45 17.24
CA LYS A 43 -2.96 -6.15 16.45
C LYS A 43 -2.43 -7.42 15.83
N TYR A 44 -2.20 -7.38 14.52
CA TYR A 44 -1.61 -8.49 13.77
C TYR A 44 -0.28 -8.05 13.15
N SER A 45 0.76 -8.84 13.40
CA SER A 45 2.07 -8.65 12.78
C SER A 45 2.02 -8.90 11.27
N ARG A 46 2.98 -8.38 10.52
CA ARG A 46 3.15 -8.71 9.10
C ARG A 46 3.14 -10.21 8.84
N LYS A 47 3.83 -11.00 9.66
CA LYS A 47 3.88 -12.46 9.54
C LYS A 47 2.48 -13.09 9.62
N GLN A 48 1.65 -12.67 10.57
CA GLN A 48 0.29 -13.22 10.68
C GLN A 48 -0.58 -12.86 9.48
N VAL A 49 -0.42 -11.65 8.94
CA VAL A 49 -1.10 -11.24 7.71
C VAL A 49 -0.65 -12.09 6.53
N ASP A 50 0.66 -12.28 6.37
CA ASP A 50 1.24 -13.08 5.30
C ASP A 50 0.79 -14.54 5.37
N GLU A 51 0.73 -15.13 6.57
CA GLU A 51 0.26 -16.50 6.78
C GLU A 51 -1.24 -16.66 6.47
N ALA A 52 -2.07 -15.70 6.90
CA ALA A 52 -3.51 -15.71 6.59
C ALA A 52 -3.77 -15.53 5.09
N ILE A 53 -3.01 -14.66 4.41
CA ILE A 53 -3.11 -14.44 2.98
C ILE A 53 -2.62 -15.66 2.21
N ALA A 54 -1.48 -16.24 2.58
CA ALA A 54 -0.97 -17.45 1.95
C ALA A 54 -1.99 -18.59 2.03
N GLU A 55 -2.64 -18.78 3.19
CA GLU A 55 -3.66 -19.81 3.36
C GLU A 55 -4.93 -19.51 2.56
N GLY A 56 -5.43 -18.27 2.60
CA GLY A 56 -6.58 -17.84 1.79
C GLY A 56 -6.34 -18.03 0.29
N CYS A 57 -5.18 -17.60 -0.22
CA CYS A 57 -4.77 -17.80 -1.61
C CYS A 57 -4.67 -19.28 -1.97
N ARG A 58 -4.09 -20.12 -1.09
CA ARG A 58 -3.95 -21.56 -1.30
C ARG A 58 -5.33 -22.24 -1.40
N LEU A 59 -6.24 -21.92 -0.49
CA LEU A 59 -7.59 -22.47 -0.49
C LEU A 59 -8.37 -22.04 -1.75
N TYR A 60 -8.31 -20.75 -2.09
CA TYR A 60 -8.96 -20.22 -3.30
C TYR A 60 -8.44 -20.92 -4.58
N ALA A 61 -7.11 -21.00 -4.74
CA ALA A 61 -6.49 -21.62 -5.92
C ALA A 61 -6.86 -23.11 -6.08
N ASN A 62 -7.15 -23.81 -4.96
CA ASN A 62 -7.57 -25.21 -4.97
C ASN A 62 -9.09 -25.40 -4.99
N ASN A 63 -9.88 -24.33 -5.09
CA ASN A 63 -11.35 -24.37 -4.94
C ASN A 63 -11.79 -25.06 -3.65
N GLN A 64 -11.09 -24.79 -2.54
CA GLN A 64 -11.37 -25.33 -1.22
C GLN A 64 -11.85 -24.22 -0.28
N GLN A 65 -12.71 -24.60 0.68
CA GLN A 65 -13.22 -23.71 1.71
C GLN A 65 -13.21 -24.42 3.07
N VAL A 66 -13.12 -23.64 4.15
CA VAL A 66 -13.07 -24.11 5.53
C VAL A 66 -14.05 -23.35 6.42
N GLY A 67 -14.55 -24.04 7.44
CA GLY A 67 -15.54 -23.51 8.38
C GLY A 67 -16.95 -23.45 7.81
N THR A 68 -17.92 -23.19 8.69
CA THR A 68 -19.35 -23.14 8.33
C THR A 68 -19.74 -21.93 7.49
N SER A 69 -18.89 -20.89 7.49
CA SER A 69 -19.04 -19.72 6.63
C SER A 69 -18.26 -19.83 5.32
N GLU A 70 -17.64 -20.99 5.04
CA GLU A 70 -17.02 -21.32 3.76
C GLU A 70 -15.92 -20.32 3.32
N TYR A 71 -14.91 -20.11 4.17
CA TYR A 71 -13.79 -19.22 3.84
C TYR A 71 -12.68 -19.94 3.04
N PRO A 72 -11.98 -19.27 2.10
CA PRO A 72 -12.23 -17.91 1.65
C PRO A 72 -13.50 -17.84 0.80
N HIS A 73 -14.13 -16.67 0.79
CA HIS A 73 -15.25 -16.40 -0.11
C HIS A 73 -15.21 -14.96 -0.61
N ARG A 74 -16.03 -14.71 -1.64
CA ARG A 74 -16.08 -13.41 -2.31
C ARG A 74 -16.49 -12.32 -1.32
N PHE A 75 -15.69 -11.25 -1.31
CA PHE A 75 -16.04 -10.00 -0.64
C PHE A 75 -16.54 -8.99 -1.67
N ASN A 76 -17.80 -8.56 -1.52
CA ASN A 76 -18.46 -7.68 -2.49
C ASN A 76 -18.25 -6.18 -2.21
N ASN A 77 -17.61 -5.83 -1.08
CA ASN A 77 -17.33 -4.45 -0.69
C ASN A 77 -18.56 -3.52 -0.79
N ARG A 78 -19.68 -3.93 -0.18
CA ARG A 78 -20.93 -3.16 -0.21
C ARG A 78 -20.85 -1.90 0.68
N GLU A 79 -19.89 -1.90 1.59
CA GLU A 79 -19.53 -0.83 2.50
C GLU A 79 -18.75 0.30 1.81
N GLY A 80 -18.19 0.05 0.63
CA GLY A 80 -17.39 1.04 -0.11
C GLY A 80 -16.03 1.32 0.51
N LEU A 81 -15.41 0.30 1.14
CA LEU A 81 -14.05 0.39 1.65
C LEU A 81 -13.05 0.59 0.50
N THR A 82 -11.95 1.31 0.76
CA THR A 82 -10.93 1.58 -0.24
C THR A 82 -9.80 0.56 -0.12
N PHE A 83 -9.49 -0.14 -1.22
CA PHE A 83 -8.40 -1.12 -1.33
C PHE A 83 -7.42 -0.74 -2.45
N ASP A 84 -6.30 -1.44 -2.50
CA ASP A 84 -5.19 -1.12 -3.42
C ASP A 84 -5.45 -1.51 -4.86
N THR A 85 -6.31 -2.49 -5.08
CA THR A 85 -6.69 -2.96 -6.42
C THR A 85 -8.16 -2.64 -6.71
N SER A 86 -8.66 -3.06 -7.86
CA SER A 86 -10.09 -2.97 -8.21
C SER A 86 -10.88 -4.23 -7.83
N GLY A 87 -10.21 -5.27 -7.34
CA GLY A 87 -10.78 -6.61 -7.18
C GLY A 87 -10.98 -7.33 -8.52
N PRO A 88 -11.71 -8.47 -8.52
CA PRO A 88 -12.58 -8.98 -7.46
C PRO A 88 -11.84 -9.38 -6.19
N TYR A 89 -12.50 -9.27 -5.04
CA TYR A 89 -11.89 -9.57 -3.75
C TYR A 89 -12.39 -10.88 -3.15
N GLN A 90 -11.51 -11.49 -2.36
CA GLN A 90 -11.82 -12.56 -1.42
C GLN A 90 -11.51 -12.07 -0.01
N GLU A 91 -12.24 -12.57 0.97
CA GLU A 91 -11.96 -12.37 2.39
C GLU A 91 -11.57 -13.69 3.08
N PHE A 92 -10.67 -13.59 4.06
CA PHE A 92 -10.28 -14.72 4.90
C PHE A 92 -10.08 -14.27 6.36
N PRO A 93 -10.50 -15.06 7.36
CA PRO A 93 -10.33 -14.69 8.76
C PRO A 93 -8.86 -14.59 9.15
N ILE A 94 -8.52 -13.54 9.90
CA ILE A 94 -7.25 -13.43 10.61
C ILE A 94 -7.51 -13.46 12.11
N ILE A 95 -6.73 -14.26 12.82
CA ILE A 95 -6.90 -14.54 14.24
C ILE A 95 -5.53 -14.65 14.92
N SER A 96 -5.47 -14.25 16.19
CA SER A 96 -4.19 -14.17 16.91
C SER A 96 -3.52 -15.53 17.14
N SER A 97 -4.30 -16.60 17.11
CA SER A 97 -3.86 -17.99 17.38
C SER A 97 -3.37 -18.75 16.13
N GLY A 98 -2.94 -18.04 15.08
CA GLY A 98 -2.40 -18.61 13.84
C GLY A 98 -3.46 -18.78 12.74
N ASN A 99 -3.21 -19.66 11.77
CA ASN A 99 -4.13 -19.82 10.63
C ASN A 99 -5.53 -20.26 11.06
N TYR A 100 -6.52 -19.71 10.36
CA TYR A 100 -7.91 -20.12 10.51
C TYR A 100 -8.14 -21.50 9.91
N THR A 101 -8.77 -22.39 10.70
CA THR A 101 -9.02 -23.79 10.32
C THR A 101 -10.51 -24.16 10.37
N GLY A 102 -11.41 -23.18 10.42
CA GLY A 102 -12.86 -23.43 10.43
C GLY A 102 -13.56 -23.26 11.79
N ARG A 103 -12.88 -22.71 12.81
CA ARG A 103 -13.50 -22.34 14.09
C ARG A 103 -14.40 -21.11 13.97
N ALA A 104 -14.84 -20.51 15.08
CA ALA A 104 -15.44 -19.18 15.04
C ALA A 104 -14.43 -18.18 14.42
N PRO A 105 -14.80 -17.45 13.35
CA PRO A 105 -13.83 -16.64 12.59
C PRO A 105 -13.42 -15.34 13.30
N GLY A 106 -14.11 -14.94 14.36
CA GLY A 106 -13.92 -13.63 14.97
C GLY A 106 -14.38 -12.49 14.06
N PRO A 107 -14.09 -11.22 14.43
CA PRO A 107 -14.57 -10.05 13.69
C PRO A 107 -13.67 -9.62 12.53
N ASP A 108 -12.40 -10.06 12.49
CA ASP A 108 -11.37 -9.48 11.61
C ASP A 108 -11.12 -10.34 10.36
N ARG A 109 -10.87 -9.67 9.24
CA ARG A 109 -10.62 -10.30 7.93
C ARG A 109 -9.42 -9.64 7.26
N VAL A 110 -8.59 -10.45 6.63
CA VAL A 110 -7.74 -9.97 5.54
C VAL A 110 -8.52 -10.03 4.23
N VAL A 111 -8.27 -9.07 3.35
CA VAL A 111 -8.86 -8.98 2.02
C VAL A 111 -7.74 -9.14 0.99
N PHE A 112 -7.98 -10.00 0.00
CA PHE A 112 -7.01 -10.27 -1.06
C PHE A 112 -7.66 -10.25 -2.44
N ASP A 113 -6.86 -9.89 -3.43
CA ASP A 113 -7.18 -10.01 -4.85
C ASP A 113 -6.45 -11.25 -5.37
N PRO A 114 -7.16 -12.31 -5.79
CA PRO A 114 -6.54 -13.56 -6.16
C PRO A 114 -5.80 -13.52 -7.50
N ASP A 115 -6.01 -12.51 -8.34
CA ASP A 115 -5.49 -12.45 -9.72
C ASP A 115 -4.96 -11.07 -10.10
N TYR A 116 -4.56 -10.27 -9.11
CA TYR A 116 -3.97 -8.96 -9.40
C TYR A 116 -2.67 -9.11 -10.18
N ARG A 117 -2.73 -8.78 -11.47
CA ARG A 117 -1.60 -8.93 -12.42
C ARG A 117 -1.04 -10.36 -12.45
N GLY A 118 -1.90 -11.36 -12.31
CA GLY A 118 -1.51 -12.78 -12.32
C GLY A 118 -0.92 -13.27 -11.00
N SER A 119 -1.22 -12.61 -9.88
CA SER A 119 -0.75 -13.01 -8.55
C SER A 119 -1.79 -12.73 -7.47
N CYS A 120 -1.82 -13.59 -6.46
CA CYS A 120 -2.67 -13.41 -5.29
C CYS A 120 -1.99 -12.44 -4.31
N VAL A 121 -2.63 -11.31 -4.02
CA VAL A 121 -2.03 -10.23 -3.23
C VAL A 121 -2.96 -9.75 -2.11
N PHE A 122 -2.36 -9.41 -0.97
CA PHE A 122 -3.04 -8.64 0.09
C PHE A 122 -3.41 -7.25 -0.43
N VAL A 123 -4.63 -6.81 -0.19
CA VAL A 123 -5.13 -5.48 -0.62
C VAL A 123 -5.78 -4.67 0.49
N GLY A 124 -5.83 -5.24 1.71
CA GLY A 124 -6.32 -4.56 2.90
C GLY A 124 -6.83 -5.51 3.97
N ALA A 125 -7.30 -4.93 5.07
CA ALA A 125 -7.93 -5.65 6.15
C ALA A 125 -9.12 -4.88 6.71
N MET A 126 -10.10 -5.60 7.21
CA MET A 126 -11.37 -5.06 7.69
C MET A 126 -11.85 -5.78 8.94
N THR A 127 -12.72 -5.12 9.71
CA THR A 127 -13.28 -5.67 10.95
C THR A 127 -14.75 -5.32 11.10
N HIS A 128 -15.52 -6.24 11.69
CA HIS A 128 -16.87 -5.95 12.16
C HIS A 128 -16.88 -4.98 13.37
N THR A 129 -15.78 -4.90 14.11
CA THR A 129 -15.70 -4.06 15.31
C THR A 129 -15.77 -2.59 14.94
N GLY A 130 -16.72 -1.86 15.51
CA GLY A 130 -16.96 -0.44 15.21
C GLY A 130 -17.79 -0.19 13.95
N ALA A 131 -18.25 -1.23 13.25
CA ALA A 131 -19.20 -1.06 12.14
C ALA A 131 -20.59 -0.68 12.67
N VAL A 132 -21.19 0.36 12.08
CA VAL A 132 -22.53 0.85 12.49
C VAL A 132 -23.66 -0.06 12.01
N GLN A 133 -23.45 -0.75 10.88
CA GLN A 133 -24.41 -1.67 10.31
C GLN A 133 -24.17 -3.09 10.83
N ARG A 134 -25.25 -3.81 11.10
CA ARG A 134 -25.16 -5.25 11.41
C ARG A 134 -24.49 -5.99 10.24
N ASN A 135 -23.50 -6.82 10.57
CA ASN A 135 -22.64 -7.54 9.62
C ASN A 135 -21.83 -6.62 8.68
N GLY A 136 -21.79 -5.30 8.93
CA GLY A 136 -20.96 -4.38 8.17
C GLY A 136 -19.50 -4.47 8.58
N PHE A 137 -18.63 -3.93 7.74
CA PHE A 137 -17.20 -3.84 7.99
C PHE A 137 -16.72 -2.39 7.98
N VAL A 138 -15.66 -2.13 8.74
CA VAL A 138 -14.83 -0.91 8.64
C VAL A 138 -13.38 -1.33 8.38
N SER A 139 -12.60 -0.45 7.73
CA SER A 139 -11.18 -0.70 7.48
C SER A 139 -10.39 -0.80 8.78
N CYS A 140 -9.49 -1.78 8.86
CA CYS A 140 -8.43 -1.79 9.86
C CYS A 140 -7.37 -0.76 9.52
N ASN A 141 -6.61 -0.30 10.52
CA ASN A 141 -5.50 0.61 10.31
C ASN A 141 -4.21 -0.14 9.95
N GLU A 142 -3.44 0.39 8.99
CA GLU A 142 -2.18 -0.22 8.55
C GLU A 142 -0.98 0.63 8.90
N SER A 143 -0.03 0.03 9.60
CA SER A 143 1.30 0.59 9.77
C SER A 143 2.16 0.23 8.58
N SER A 144 2.92 1.20 8.08
CA SER A 144 3.94 0.92 7.08
C SER A 144 5.26 0.54 7.74
N SER A 145 5.85 -0.56 7.29
CA SER A 145 7.27 -0.84 7.51
C SER A 145 8.05 0.13 6.65
N SER A 146 8.48 1.26 7.23
CA SER A 146 9.55 2.05 6.65
C SER A 146 10.85 1.23 6.78
N SER A 147 11.08 0.33 5.83
CA SER A 147 12.41 -0.17 5.55
C SER A 147 13.24 1.05 5.17
N GLY A 148 14.14 1.47 6.06
CA GLY A 148 15.03 2.61 5.82
C GLY A 148 15.72 2.46 4.46
N SER A 149 15.28 3.25 3.48
CA SER A 149 15.97 3.46 2.22
C SER A 149 16.49 4.89 2.25
N GLY A 150 17.79 5.03 2.51
CA GLY A 150 18.46 6.33 2.48
C GLY A 150 19.83 6.33 3.16
N SER A 151 20.84 5.69 2.55
CA SER A 151 22.15 6.30 2.35
C SER A 151 22.99 5.45 1.42
N SER A 152 23.23 5.99 0.23
CA SER A 152 24.30 5.63 -0.68
C SER A 152 25.58 5.35 0.07
N ALA A 153 26.24 4.23 -0.24
CA ALA A 153 27.69 4.14 -0.03
C ALA A 153 28.35 5.16 -0.96
N ALA A 154 28.47 6.40 -0.49
CA ALA A 154 29.49 7.31 -0.99
C ALA A 154 30.82 6.77 -0.46
N SER A 155 31.46 5.90 -1.25
CA SER A 155 32.90 5.68 -1.13
C SER A 155 33.56 7.03 -1.36
N SER A 156 33.98 7.68 -0.28
CA SER A 156 34.85 8.85 -0.33
C SER A 156 36.19 8.41 -0.94
N ILE A 157 36.29 8.49 -2.27
CA ILE A 157 37.56 8.61 -2.97
C ILE A 157 38.13 9.96 -2.55
N THR A 158 39.08 9.93 -1.61
CA THR A 158 39.97 11.05 -1.35
C THR A 158 41.03 11.06 -2.44
N THR A 159 40.71 11.69 -3.58
CA THR A 159 41.72 12.13 -4.55
C THR A 159 42.28 13.46 -4.08
N SER A 160 43.44 13.40 -3.42
CA SER A 160 44.31 14.56 -3.22
C SER A 160 45.50 14.38 -4.18
N GLY A 161 45.50 15.14 -5.27
CA GLY A 161 46.55 15.09 -6.28
C GLY A 161 47.88 15.67 -5.80
N SER A 162 48.99 15.14 -6.30
CA SER A 162 50.21 15.91 -6.50
C SER A 162 51.07 15.29 -7.63
N PHE A 163 51.57 16.20 -8.45
CA PHE A 163 52.32 16.13 -9.70
C PHE A 163 53.40 15.04 -9.84
N GLY A 164 53.63 14.55 -11.07
CA GLY A 164 54.85 13.80 -11.38
C GLY A 164 54.87 13.06 -12.73
N VAL A 165 55.28 13.79 -13.76
CA VAL A 165 55.73 13.38 -15.11
C VAL A 165 56.51 12.05 -15.18
N LEU A 166 56.26 11.22 -16.21
CA LEU A 166 57.23 10.72 -17.22
C LEU A 166 56.83 9.35 -17.82
N LEU A 167 56.55 9.37 -19.12
CA LEU A 167 56.74 8.25 -20.05
C LEU A 167 58.22 7.81 -20.02
N PRO A 168 58.55 6.53 -20.32
CA PRO A 168 58.75 6.21 -21.72
C PRO A 168 58.25 4.83 -22.19
N VAL A 169 57.96 4.83 -23.47
CA VAL A 169 57.76 3.72 -24.39
C VAL A 169 59.06 2.92 -24.51
N LEU A 170 59.02 1.58 -24.43
CA LEU A 170 59.96 0.76 -25.20
C LEU A 170 59.42 -0.65 -25.49
N SER A 171 59.07 -0.83 -26.76
CA SER A 171 59.01 -2.08 -27.49
C SER A 171 60.28 -2.92 -27.28
N LEU A 172 60.18 -4.25 -27.19
CA LEU A 172 60.86 -5.16 -28.12
C LEU A 172 60.59 -6.65 -27.83
N LEU A 173 60.24 -7.33 -28.92
CA LEU A 173 60.67 -8.65 -29.39
C LEU A 173 60.31 -9.95 -28.65
N ALA A 174 59.71 -10.82 -29.46
CA ALA A 174 59.60 -12.26 -29.34
C ALA A 174 60.91 -12.98 -29.02
N LEU A 175 60.84 -14.10 -28.30
CA LEU A 175 61.44 -15.36 -28.76
C LEU A 175 60.88 -16.59 -28.02
N THR A 176 60.81 -17.65 -28.79
CA THR A 176 60.42 -19.04 -28.54
C THR A 176 61.13 -19.74 -27.38
N ALA A 177 60.40 -20.64 -26.71
CA ALA A 177 60.79 -22.03 -26.47
C ALA A 177 59.53 -22.86 -26.17
#